data_AF-A0AAD9L0E4-F1
#
_entry.id   AF-A0AAD9L0E4-F1
#
_cell.length_a   1.000
_cell.length_b   1.000
_cell.length_c   1.000
_cell.angle_alpha   90.00
_cell.angle_beta   90.00
_cell.angle_gamma   90.00
#
_symmetry.space_group_name_H-M   'P 1'
#
loop_
_entity.id
_entity.type
_entity.pdbx_description
1 polymer ?
#
loop_
_entity_poly.entity_id
_entity_poly.type
_entity_poly.pdbx_seq_one_letter_code
_entity_poly.pdbx_strand_id
1 'polypeptide(L)'
;MTCPSKLESRARHVRDTWGKRCNVLLFASDYMNKTFPTINITVPPGREHLTMKTRKAFDYISEHHRDDADWFLKADDDTYVIMENLRYMLAPYSPLEAMYFGHAFVTKPPRTYFR
;
A
#
# COMPACT_ATOMS: atom_id res chain seq x y z
N MET A 1 -3.61 -2.82 0.52
CA MET A 1 -4.83 -2.78 -0.32
C MET A 1 -5.57 -4.08 -0.12
N THR A 2 -6.88 -4.04 0.11
CA THR A 2 -7.72 -5.23 0.28
C THR A 2 -9.08 -4.99 -0.35
N CYS A 3 -9.94 -6.01 -0.38
CA CYS A 3 -11.36 -5.89 -0.69
C CYS A 3 -12.22 -6.60 0.37
N PRO A 4 -13.54 -6.36 0.41
CA PRO A 4 -14.40 -6.82 1.49
C PRO A 4 -14.40 -8.34 1.65
N SER A 5 -14.39 -9.07 0.52
CA SER A 5 -14.35 -10.54 0.51
C SER A 5 -13.04 -11.15 1.02
N LYS A 6 -11.97 -10.36 1.15
CA LYS A 6 -10.63 -10.82 1.55
C LYS A 6 -10.23 -10.40 2.96
N LEU A 7 -11.08 -9.64 3.66
CA LEU A 7 -10.76 -9.13 4.99
C LEU A 7 -10.41 -10.26 5.96
N GLU A 8 -11.27 -11.28 6.03
CA GLU A 8 -11.09 -12.37 6.98
C GLU A 8 -10.05 -13.40 6.52
N SER A 9 -10.01 -13.71 5.23
CA SER A 9 -9.13 -14.74 4.69
C SER A 9 -7.69 -14.27 4.45
N ARG A 10 -7.43 -12.95 4.42
CA ARG A 10 -6.11 -12.39 4.06
C ARG A 10 -5.71 -11.21 4.93
N ALA A 11 -6.48 -10.12 4.91
CA ALA A 11 -6.09 -8.89 5.61
C ALA A 11 -5.94 -9.11 7.12
N ARG A 12 -6.74 -10.00 7.72
CA ARG A 12 -6.60 -10.47 9.10
C ARG A 12 -5.19 -10.99 9.39
N HIS A 13 -4.59 -11.77 8.49
CA HIS A 13 -3.24 -12.30 8.70
C HIS A 13 -2.19 -11.18 8.66
N VAL A 14 -2.34 -10.19 7.79
CA VAL A 14 -1.47 -8.99 7.80
C VAL A 14 -1.58 -8.28 9.16
N ARG A 15 -2.81 -8.02 9.63
CA ARG A 15 -3.09 -7.38 10.93
C ARG A 15 -2.48 -8.18 12.09
N ASP A 16 -2.59 -9.50 12.05
CA ASP A 16 -2.22 -10.37 13.17
C ASP A 16 -0.73 -10.74 13.17
N THR A 17 0.00 -10.46 12.08
CA THR A 17 1.44 -10.76 11.90
C THR A 17 2.29 -9.50 11.76
N TRP A 18 2.87 -9.25 10.59
CA TRP A 18 3.85 -8.18 10.36
C TRP A 18 3.26 -6.77 10.50
N GLY A 19 1.95 -6.62 10.27
CA GLY A 19 1.25 -5.33 10.44
C GLY A 19 1.31 -4.80 11.87
N LYS A 20 1.41 -5.66 12.88
CA LYS A 20 1.60 -5.25 14.29
C LYS A 20 2.88 -4.47 14.54
N ARG A 21 3.85 -4.61 13.63
CA ARG A 21 5.16 -3.95 13.73
C ARG A 21 5.18 -2.61 12.99
N CYS A 22 4.11 -2.21 12.32
CA CYS A 22 3.98 -0.87 11.73
C CYS A 22 3.67 0.18 12.80
N ASN A 23 4.15 1.41 12.62
CA ASN A 23 3.80 2.54 13.50
C ASN A 23 2.34 2.96 13.30
N VAL A 24 1.90 3.01 12.04
CA VAL A 24 0.52 3.22 11.62
C VAL A 24 0.17 2.13 10.60
N LEU A 25 -0.99 1.49 10.75
CA LEU A 25 -1.48 0.44 9.85
C LEU A 25 -2.88 0.79 9.34
N LEU A 26 -2.99 0.99 8.02
CA LEU A 26 -4.26 1.32 7.36
C LEU A 26 -4.64 0.22 6.37
N PHE A 27 -5.91 -0.18 6.40
CA PHE A 27 -6.47 -1.11 5.42
C PHE A 27 -7.37 -0.39 4.43
N ALA A 28 -6.82 -0.08 3.26
CA ALA A 28 -7.59 0.49 2.16
C ALA A 28 -8.54 -0.52 1.52
N SER A 29 -9.85 -0.21 1.51
CA SER A 29 -10.91 -0.99 0.86
C SER A 29 -11.96 -0.05 0.24
N ASP A 30 -12.74 -0.54 -0.71
CA ASP A 30 -13.91 0.15 -1.31
C ASP A 30 -15.18 0.11 -0.42
N TYR A 31 -15.01 -0.28 0.85
CA TYR A 31 -16.08 -0.37 1.83
C TYR A 31 -15.52 -0.12 3.24
N MET A 32 -16.28 0.58 4.06
CA MET A 32 -15.97 0.77 5.48
C MET A 32 -16.54 -0.39 6.30
N ASN A 33 -15.68 -1.22 6.89
CA ASN A 33 -16.10 -2.26 7.81
C ASN A 33 -15.93 -1.79 9.26
N LYS A 34 -17.00 -1.86 10.07
CA LYS A 34 -16.96 -1.46 11.48
C LYS A 34 -16.14 -2.41 12.36
N THR A 35 -16.07 -3.70 12.00
CA THR A 35 -15.32 -4.71 12.78
C THR A 35 -13.87 -4.85 12.35
N PHE A 36 -13.54 -4.38 11.14
CA PHE A 36 -12.19 -4.39 10.59
C PHE A 36 -11.91 -2.98 10.07
N PRO A 37 -11.07 -2.17 10.75
CA PRO A 37 -10.97 -0.73 10.50
C PRO A 37 -10.35 -0.46 9.14
N THR A 38 -11.19 -0.46 8.10
CA THR A 38 -10.82 -0.11 6.74
C THR A 38 -11.05 1.37 6.50
N ILE A 39 -10.11 2.00 5.80
CA ILE A 39 -10.35 3.32 5.21
C ILE A 39 -11.13 3.10 3.93
N ASN A 40 -12.23 3.84 3.78
CA ASN A 40 -13.07 3.75 2.60
C ASN A 40 -12.48 4.58 1.47
N ILE A 41 -12.12 3.92 0.37
CA ILE A 41 -11.65 4.55 -0.85
C ILE A 41 -12.78 4.52 -1.87
N THR A 42 -13.39 5.69 -2.11
CA THR A 42 -14.49 5.87 -3.06
C THR A 42 -14.01 5.76 -4.51
N VAL A 43 -13.78 4.53 -4.95
CA VAL A 43 -13.38 4.17 -6.31
C VAL A 43 -14.16 2.92 -6.71
N PRO A 44 -14.66 2.82 -7.97
CA PRO A 44 -15.38 1.63 -8.40
C PRO A 44 -14.61 0.32 -8.12
N PRO A 45 -15.32 -0.78 -7.83
CA PRO A 45 -14.70 -2.09 -7.71
C PRO A 45 -14.08 -2.51 -9.04
N GLY A 46 -13.08 -3.38 -9.01
CA GLY A 46 -12.36 -3.79 -10.22
C GLY A 46 -10.83 -3.66 -10.10
N ARG A 47 -10.12 -4.41 -10.93
CA ARG A 47 -8.64 -4.41 -10.99
C ARG A 47 -8.12 -3.33 -11.93
N GLU A 48 -8.89 -2.96 -12.92
CA GLU A 48 -8.68 -1.85 -13.84
C GLU A 48 -8.54 -0.50 -13.12
N HIS A 49 -9.09 -0.39 -11.91
CA HIS A 49 -9.04 0.82 -11.09
C HIS A 49 -7.94 0.81 -10.02
N LEU A 50 -7.02 -0.16 -10.00
CA LEU A 50 -5.99 -0.29 -8.95
C LEU A 50 -5.09 0.94 -8.83
N THR A 51 -4.73 1.58 -9.94
CA THR A 51 -3.94 2.82 -9.93
C THR A 51 -4.72 3.95 -9.24
N MET A 52 -6.01 4.08 -9.54
CA MET A 52 -6.87 5.10 -8.93
C MET A 52 -7.07 4.82 -7.43
N LYS A 53 -7.26 3.55 -7.04
CA LYS A 53 -7.34 3.15 -5.62
C LYS A 53 -6.06 3.50 -4.87
N THR A 54 -4.90 3.24 -5.47
CA THR A 54 -3.60 3.57 -4.89
C THR A 54 -3.43 5.08 -4.72
N ARG A 55 -3.75 5.86 -5.76
CA ARG A 55 -3.70 7.33 -5.69
C ARG A 55 -4.61 7.87 -4.59
N LYS A 56 -5.86 7.41 -4.51
CA LYS A 56 -6.80 7.84 -3.45
C LYS A 56 -6.35 7.44 -2.05
N ALA A 57 -5.66 6.31 -1.91
CA ALA A 57 -5.08 5.91 -0.63
C ALA A 57 -3.98 6.91 -0.20
N PHE A 58 -3.13 7.34 -1.14
CA PHE A 58 -2.11 8.35 -0.87
C PHE A 58 -2.68 9.74 -0.63
N ASP A 59 -3.76 10.13 -1.32
CA ASP A 59 -4.49 11.38 -1.03
C ASP A 59 -4.97 11.36 0.44
N TYR A 60 -5.61 10.27 0.88
CA TYR A 60 -6.05 10.10 2.27
C TYR A 60 -4.89 10.18 3.27
N ILE A 61 -3.78 9.48 3.00
CA ILE A 61 -2.58 9.52 3.84
C ILE A 61 -2.03 10.95 3.93
N SER A 62 -1.97 11.68 2.82
CA SER A 62 -1.48 13.06 2.82
C SER A 62 -2.36 14.02 3.60
N GLU A 63 -3.67 13.77 3.66
CA GLU A 63 -4.62 14.62 4.39
C GLU A 63 -4.66 14.30 5.89
N HIS A 64 -4.45 13.04 6.29
CA HIS A 64 -4.71 12.58 7.67
C HIS A 64 -3.47 12.11 8.43
N HIS A 65 -2.40 11.72 7.71
CA HIS A 65 -1.26 10.99 8.28
C HIS A 65 0.09 11.49 7.77
N ARG A 66 0.14 12.65 7.10
CA ARG A 66 1.39 13.19 6.53
C ARG A 66 2.47 13.37 7.58
N ASP A 67 2.10 13.84 8.76
CA ASP A 67 3.02 14.16 9.85
C ASP A 67 3.16 13.00 10.86
N ASP A 68 2.49 11.87 10.62
CA ASP A 68 2.49 10.70 11.51
C ASP A 68 3.65 9.72 11.23
N ALA A 69 4.31 9.84 10.07
CA ALA A 69 5.36 8.91 9.65
C ALA A 69 6.35 9.52 8.66
N ASP A 70 7.62 9.12 8.78
CA ASP A 70 8.69 9.46 7.85
C ASP A 70 8.61 8.69 6.52
N TRP A 71 8.05 7.47 6.56
CA TRP A 71 8.02 6.54 5.43
C TRP A 71 6.64 5.90 5.28
N PHE A 72 6.15 5.86 4.03
CA PHE A 72 4.87 5.25 3.68
C PHE A 72 5.07 4.01 2.79
N LEU A 73 4.44 2.91 3.16
CA LEU A 73 4.51 1.64 2.43
C LEU A 73 3.13 1.25 1.89
N LYS A 74 3.03 1.01 0.59
CA LYS A 74 1.89 0.30 -0.01
C LYS A 74 2.22 -1.18 -0.16
N ALA A 75 1.36 -2.03 0.40
CA ALA A 75 1.39 -3.48 0.24
C ALA A 75 0.00 -4.04 -0.05
N ASP A 76 -0.11 -5.23 -0.64
CA ASP A 76 -1.37 -5.92 -0.87
C ASP A 76 -1.65 -6.96 0.24
N ASP A 77 -2.90 -7.43 0.34
CA ASP A 77 -3.35 -8.37 1.38
C ASP A 77 -2.70 -9.76 1.32
N ASP A 78 -1.97 -10.07 0.25
CA ASP A 78 -1.20 -11.28 0.03
C ASP A 78 0.34 -11.04 0.07
N THR A 79 0.76 -9.88 0.59
CA THR A 79 2.19 -9.55 0.80
C THR A 79 2.63 -9.82 2.24
N TYR A 80 3.86 -10.31 2.42
CA TYR A 80 4.53 -10.40 3.72
C TYR A 80 5.78 -9.53 3.74
N VAL A 81 5.96 -8.73 4.79
CA VAL A 81 7.09 -7.81 4.95
C VAL A 81 7.81 -8.10 6.25
N ILE A 82 9.14 -8.23 6.20
CA ILE A 82 9.99 -8.27 7.39
C ILE A 82 10.32 -6.81 7.74
N MET A 83 9.56 -6.24 8.68
CA MET A 83 9.64 -4.80 9.01
C MET A 83 11.02 -4.38 9.54
N GLU A 84 11.72 -5.29 10.21
CA GLU A 84 13.10 -5.08 10.68
C GLU A 84 14.06 -4.87 9.50
N ASN A 85 13.95 -5.70 8.45
CA ASN A 85 14.78 -5.56 7.25
C ASN A 85 14.43 -4.28 6.48
N LEU A 86 13.14 -3.95 6.40
CA LEU A 86 12.70 -2.70 5.77
C LEU A 86 13.28 -1.49 6.49
N ARG A 87 13.18 -1.43 7.82
CA ARG A 87 13.75 -0.34 8.62
C ARG A 87 15.27 -0.25 8.49
N TYR A 88 15.95 -1.40 8.51
CA TYR A 88 17.39 -1.44 8.31
C TYR A 88 17.79 -0.86 6.94
N MET A 89 17.05 -1.21 5.87
CA MET A 89 17.27 -0.68 4.53
C MET A 89 17.04 0.83 4.46
N LEU A 90 16.04 1.35 5.17
CA LEU A 90 15.68 2.78 5.16
C LEU A 90 16.56 3.64 6.09
N ALA A 91 17.23 3.05 7.07
CA ALA A 91 18.03 3.74 8.08
C ALA A 91 19.07 4.76 7.56
N PRO A 92 19.78 4.54 6.44
CA PRO A 92 20.76 5.51 5.95
C PRO A 92 20.15 6.67 5.13
N TYR A 93 18.85 6.64 4.82
CA TYR A 93 18.21 7.62 3.95
C TYR A 93 17.50 8.73 4.74
N SER A 94 17.61 9.97 4.27
CA SER A 94 16.90 11.11 4.86
C SER A 94 15.42 11.10 4.43
N PRO A 95 14.45 11.15 5.37
CA PRO A 95 13.04 11.23 5.01
C PRO A 95 12.63 12.60 4.46
N LEU A 96 13.50 13.61 4.55
CA LEU A 96 13.29 14.93 3.98
C LEU A 96 13.58 14.98 2.47
N GLU A 97 14.19 13.93 1.92
CA GLU A 97 14.48 13.82 0.50
C GLU A 97 13.40 13.02 -0.22
N ALA A 98 12.98 13.50 -1.40
CA ALA A 98 11.96 12.83 -2.20
C ALA A 98 12.52 11.54 -2.81
N MET A 99 12.19 10.39 -2.20
CA MET A 99 12.66 9.06 -2.63
C MET A 99 11.51 8.06 -2.71
N TYR A 100 11.67 7.07 -3.60
CA TYR A 100 10.80 5.91 -3.66
C TYR A 100 11.63 4.65 -3.91
N PHE A 101 11.21 3.54 -3.33
CA PHE A 101 11.84 2.23 -3.51
C PHE A 101 10.80 1.24 -4.04
N GLY A 102 11.26 0.31 -4.86
CA GLY A 102 10.40 -0.75 -5.39
C GLY A 102 11.11 -1.56 -6.46
N HIS A 103 10.39 -2.53 -7.01
CA HIS A 103 10.84 -3.28 -8.16
C HIS A 103 10.34 -2.61 -9.44
N ALA A 104 11.24 -1.99 -10.19
CA ALA A 104 10.91 -1.41 -11.49
C ALA A 104 10.74 -2.52 -12.53
N PHE A 105 9.51 -2.73 -12.99
CA PHE A 105 9.25 -3.60 -14.13
C PHE A 105 9.68 -2.88 -15.40
N VAL A 106 10.75 -3.35 -16.02
CA VAL A 106 11.17 -2.86 -17.34
C VAL A 106 10.22 -3.44 -18.39
N THR A 107 9.30 -2.62 -18.90
CA THR A 107 8.52 -3.00 -20.07
C THR A 107 9.45 -2.95 -21.28
N LYS A 108 9.70 -4.08 -21.93
CA LYS A 108 10.26 -4.05 -23.28
C LYS A 108 9.22 -3.33 -24.15
N PRO A 109 9.54 -2.23 -24.83
CA PRO A 109 8.59 -1.65 -25.77
C PRO A 109 8.23 -2.74 -26.79
N PRO A 110 6.96 -2.83 -27.24
CA PRO A 110 6.65 -3.70 -28.37
C PRO A 110 7.61 -3.32 -29.48
N ARG A 111 8.28 -4.31 -30.10
CA ARG A 111 9.13 -4.08 -31.27
C ARG A 111 8.22 -3.54 -32.39
N THR A 112 8.04 -2.23 -32.44
CA THR A 112 7.43 -1.54 -33.56
C THR A 112 8.47 -1.54 -34.67
N TYR A 113 8.43 -2.57 -35.51
CA TYR A 113 8.95 -2.46 -36.86
C TYR A 113 7.99 -1.53 -37.60
N PHE A 114 8.38 -0.27 -37.76
CA PHE A 114 7.80 0.58 -38.80
C PHE A 114 8.14 -0.06 -40.15
N ARG A 115 7.10 -0.47 -40.89
CA ARG A 115 7.17 -0.76 -42.32
C ARG A 115 6.72 0.47 -43.08
#